data_AF-A0A8J3I4P2-F1
#
_entry.id   AF-A0A8J3I4P2-F1
#
_cell.length_a   1.000
_cell.length_b   1.000
_cell.length_c   1.000
_cell.angle_alpha   90.00
_cell.angle_beta   90.00
_cell.angle_gamma   90.00
#
_symmetry.space_group_name_H-M   'P 1'
#
loop_
_entity.id
_entity.type
_entity.pdbx_description
1 polymer ?
#
loop_
_entity_poly.entity_id
_entity_poly.type
_entity_poly.pdbx_seq_one_letter_code
_entity_poly.pdbx_strand_id
1 'polypeptide(L)'
;MAQAQWDAQFSQDQLSVLTTFARDGQSPPSAAYRKALVAFDQAIQTLTHDIDQLPQGKERQHLEHQRLEQTVQAQKAFYNLLGRLTMGDRQQTTVILGHLGAQVPHLTRVRIAFPPKGMPPGKAELTITLTGDHFQPGAQLLINNRVMSIPGTLRRGVYVFALIWNGPQVQSVGLLSRDGTVVQTTSLEENQHGSSTTSQDNRNHNNGQEDGNSNNTSGGNKNTEKGNAENNGNGNGRGKPSVTPTPPIHH
;
A
#
# COMPACT_ATOMS: atom_id res chain seq x y z
N MET A 1 27.60 -19.91 -1.45
CA MET A 1 28.48 -19.61 -0.31
C MET A 1 28.97 -18.17 -0.35
N ALA A 2 29.89 -17.78 -1.26
CA ALA A 2 30.41 -16.41 -1.29
C ALA A 2 29.31 -15.35 -1.56
N GLN A 3 28.30 -15.67 -2.39
CA GLN A 3 27.27 -14.70 -2.79
C GLN A 3 26.41 -14.21 -1.60
N ALA A 4 25.78 -15.11 -0.84
CA ALA A 4 24.95 -14.73 0.30
C ALA A 4 25.70 -13.90 1.36
N GLN A 5 26.99 -14.18 1.59
CA GLN A 5 27.84 -13.39 2.48
C GLN A 5 28.13 -12.00 1.92
N TRP A 6 28.41 -11.89 0.62
CA TRP A 6 28.56 -10.60 -0.07
C TRP A 6 27.28 -9.76 0.01
N ASP A 7 26.12 -10.38 -0.17
CA ASP A 7 24.83 -9.69 -0.11
C ASP A 7 24.48 -9.26 1.34
N ALA A 8 24.86 -10.07 2.33
CA ALA A 8 24.76 -9.70 3.74
C ALA A 8 25.64 -8.48 4.08
N GLN A 9 26.85 -8.40 3.53
CA GLN A 9 27.71 -7.23 3.71
C GLN A 9 27.16 -6.02 2.96
N PHE A 10 26.71 -6.18 1.72
CA PHE A 10 26.16 -5.09 0.93
C PHE A 10 24.92 -4.47 1.58
N SER A 11 24.02 -5.29 2.13
CA SER A 11 22.85 -4.79 2.89
C SER A 11 23.27 -4.02 4.14
N GLN A 12 24.32 -4.47 4.85
CA GLN A 12 24.90 -3.75 5.99
C GLN A 12 25.43 -2.37 5.58
N ASP A 13 26.12 -2.29 4.44
CA ASP A 13 26.66 -1.03 3.93
C ASP A 13 25.54 -0.06 3.56
N GLN A 14 24.45 -0.54 2.93
CA GLN A 14 23.28 0.29 2.64
C GLN A 14 22.58 0.78 3.92
N LEU A 15 22.46 -0.08 4.93
CA LEU A 15 21.92 0.33 6.23
C LEU A 15 22.80 1.40 6.88
N SER A 16 24.12 1.26 6.80
CA SER A 16 25.06 2.27 7.30
C SER A 16 24.81 3.63 6.65
N VAL A 17 24.69 3.69 5.32
CA VAL A 17 24.34 4.92 4.57
C VAL A 17 22.99 5.50 5.02
N LEU A 18 21.99 4.67 5.31
CA LEU A 18 20.70 5.16 5.81
C LEU A 18 20.79 5.69 7.24
N THR A 19 21.62 5.08 8.09
CA THR A 19 21.81 5.54 9.48
C THR A 19 22.59 6.84 9.59
N THR A 20 23.47 7.18 8.62
CA THR A 20 24.14 8.50 8.62
C THR A 20 23.13 9.63 8.47
N PHE A 21 22.12 9.47 7.59
CA PHE A 21 21.01 10.43 7.50
C PHE A 21 20.24 10.59 8.82
N ALA A 22 20.18 9.54 9.64
CA ALA A 22 19.52 9.61 10.95
C ALA A 22 20.38 10.36 11.98
N ARG A 23 21.70 10.25 11.87
CA ARG A 23 22.66 10.83 12.82
C ARG A 23 22.87 12.31 12.60
N ASP A 24 22.97 12.75 11.35
CA ASP A 24 23.42 14.09 11.00
C ASP A 24 22.40 15.20 11.31
N GLY A 25 21.22 14.84 11.82
CA GLY A 25 20.20 15.80 12.29
C GLY A 25 19.50 16.59 11.19
N GLN A 26 20.08 16.64 9.99
CA GLN A 26 19.54 17.29 8.81
C GLN A 26 18.59 16.35 8.07
N SER A 27 17.49 16.90 7.53
CA SER A 27 16.64 16.15 6.60
C SER A 27 17.48 15.78 5.37
N PRO A 28 17.59 14.50 5.03
CA PRO A 28 18.44 14.08 3.92
C PRO A 28 17.88 14.62 2.59
N PRO A 29 18.73 14.87 1.58
CA PRO A 29 18.26 15.15 0.24
C PRO A 29 17.35 14.01 -0.25
N SER A 30 16.08 14.28 -0.52
CA SER A 30 15.07 13.25 -0.80
C SER A 30 15.48 12.28 -1.91
N ALA A 31 16.20 12.73 -2.94
CA ALA A 31 16.67 11.87 -4.02
C ALA A 31 17.72 10.84 -3.55
N ALA A 32 18.72 11.26 -2.78
CA ALA A 32 19.74 10.37 -2.25
C ALA A 32 19.15 9.38 -1.24
N TYR A 33 18.26 9.88 -0.38
CA TYR A 33 17.52 9.05 0.58
C TYR A 33 16.71 7.96 -0.12
N ARG A 34 15.88 8.32 -1.11
CA ARG A 34 15.07 7.35 -1.87
C ARG A 34 15.92 6.32 -2.58
N LYS A 35 17.03 6.73 -3.18
CA LYS A 35 17.97 5.81 -3.84
C LYS A 35 18.54 4.79 -2.85
N ALA A 36 18.99 5.26 -1.68
CA ALA A 36 19.50 4.37 -0.63
C ALA A 36 18.41 3.43 -0.09
N LEU A 37 17.18 3.92 0.07
CA LEU A 37 16.05 3.13 0.53
C LEU A 37 15.71 1.98 -0.43
N VAL A 38 15.67 2.25 -1.74
CA VAL A 38 15.46 1.22 -2.77
C VAL A 38 16.61 0.22 -2.82
N ALA A 39 17.86 0.68 -2.73
CA ALA A 39 19.02 -0.20 -2.73
C ALA A 39 19.03 -1.13 -1.51
N PHE A 40 18.64 -0.62 -0.34
CA PHE A 40 18.51 -1.42 0.88
C PHE A 40 17.40 -2.48 0.76
N ASP A 41 16.21 -2.11 0.28
CA ASP A 41 15.09 -3.06 0.08
C ASP A 41 15.49 -4.19 -0.87
N GLN A 42 16.13 -3.85 -2.00
CA GLN A 42 16.67 -4.84 -2.94
C GLN A 42 17.72 -5.75 -2.29
N ALA A 43 18.65 -5.19 -1.52
CA ALA A 43 19.68 -5.97 -0.84
C ALA A 43 19.09 -6.99 0.14
N ILE A 44 18.07 -6.62 0.92
CA ILE A 44 17.39 -7.52 1.86
C ILE A 44 16.60 -8.62 1.12
N GLN A 45 15.96 -8.28 0.00
CA GLN A 45 15.25 -9.26 -0.82
C GLN A 45 16.21 -10.28 -1.46
N THR A 46 17.32 -9.80 -2.03
CA THR A 46 18.37 -10.67 -2.58
C THR A 46 18.97 -11.57 -1.51
N LEU A 47 19.36 -11.01 -0.35
CA LEU A 47 19.88 -11.80 0.77
C LEU A 47 18.89 -12.88 1.23
N THR A 48 17.60 -12.54 1.32
CA THR A 48 16.56 -13.49 1.69
C THR A 48 16.45 -14.62 0.68
N HIS A 49 16.40 -14.29 -0.62
CA HIS A 49 16.37 -15.28 -1.68
C HIS A 49 17.57 -16.22 -1.62
N ASP A 50 18.77 -15.67 -1.45
CA ASP A 50 20.01 -16.42 -1.39
C ASP A 50 20.08 -17.36 -0.19
N ILE A 51 19.65 -16.90 0.99
CA ILE A 51 19.52 -17.73 2.19
C ILE A 51 18.55 -18.89 1.95
N ASP A 52 17.43 -18.65 1.29
CA ASP A 52 16.42 -19.67 1.01
C ASP A 52 16.92 -20.76 0.05
N GLN A 53 17.86 -20.44 -0.84
CA GLN A 53 18.52 -21.42 -1.72
C GLN A 53 19.58 -22.26 -1.00
N LEU A 54 20.01 -21.89 0.22
CA LEU A 54 20.98 -22.69 0.96
C LEU A 54 20.34 -23.95 1.55
N PRO A 55 21.05 -25.09 1.53
CA PRO A 55 20.63 -26.29 2.26
C PRO A 55 20.44 -26.00 3.75
N GLN A 56 19.51 -26.74 4.37
CA GLN A 56 19.32 -26.68 5.82
C GLN A 56 20.63 -27.04 6.54
N GLY A 57 21.05 -26.20 7.49
CA GLY A 57 22.31 -26.39 8.21
C GLY A 57 22.76 -25.15 8.97
N LYS A 58 23.94 -25.25 9.60
CA LYS A 58 24.51 -24.19 10.46
C LYS A 58 24.73 -22.88 9.71
N GLU A 59 25.14 -22.93 8.44
CA GLU A 59 25.40 -21.75 7.61
C GLU A 59 24.11 -20.96 7.34
N ARG A 60 23.06 -21.65 6.86
CA ARG A 60 21.74 -21.04 6.66
C ARG A 60 21.22 -20.42 7.95
N GLN A 61 21.29 -21.14 9.08
CA GLN A 61 20.86 -20.62 10.38
C GLN A 61 21.65 -19.38 10.82
N HIS A 62 22.96 -19.35 10.58
CA HIS A 62 23.80 -18.20 10.89
C HIS A 62 23.40 -16.96 10.07
N LEU A 63 23.21 -17.12 8.76
CA LEU A 63 22.79 -16.02 7.89
C LEU A 63 21.35 -15.56 8.17
N GLU A 64 20.44 -16.48 8.50
CA GLU A 64 19.07 -16.14 8.94
C GLU A 64 19.10 -15.29 10.21
N HIS A 65 19.96 -15.65 11.17
CA HIS A 65 20.16 -14.88 12.39
C HIS A 65 20.72 -13.49 12.10
N GLN A 66 21.78 -13.41 11.29
CA GLN A 66 22.37 -12.13 10.88
C GLN A 66 21.34 -11.23 10.18
N ARG A 67 20.55 -11.76 9.25
CA ARG A 67 19.47 -11.03 8.58
C ARG A 67 18.44 -10.51 9.58
N LEU A 68 18.07 -11.31 10.59
CA LEU A 68 17.12 -10.90 11.61
C LEU A 68 17.67 -9.72 12.44
N GLU A 69 18.94 -9.78 12.85
CA GLU A 69 19.59 -8.67 13.55
C GLU A 69 19.61 -7.40 12.69
N GLN A 70 19.97 -7.52 11.41
CA GLN A 70 19.94 -6.41 10.46
C GLN A 70 18.54 -5.80 10.30
N THR A 71 17.52 -6.66 10.24
CA THR A 71 16.11 -6.24 10.14
C THR A 71 15.71 -5.40 11.36
N VAL A 72 16.04 -5.86 12.56
CA VAL A 72 15.75 -5.12 13.81
C VAL A 72 16.49 -3.78 13.86
N GLN A 73 17.77 -3.76 13.45
CA GLN A 73 18.55 -2.52 13.39
C GLN A 73 17.97 -1.53 12.38
N ALA A 74 17.58 -2.00 11.19
CA ALA A 74 16.97 -1.19 10.15
C ALA A 74 15.63 -0.60 10.59
N GLN A 75 14.76 -1.41 11.19
CA GLN A 75 13.48 -0.93 11.74
C GLN A 75 13.71 0.21 12.74
N LYS A 76 14.62 0.03 13.70
CA LYS A 76 14.95 1.07 14.69
C LYS A 76 15.47 2.35 14.03
N ALA A 77 16.36 2.23 13.05
CA ALA A 77 16.88 3.37 12.30
C ALA A 77 15.77 4.12 11.56
N PHE A 78 14.87 3.41 10.91
CA PHE A 78 13.74 4.00 10.17
C PHE A 78 12.75 4.70 11.09
N TYR A 79 12.36 4.12 12.22
CA TYR A 79 11.49 4.81 13.18
C TYR A 79 12.10 6.11 13.70
N ASN A 80 13.42 6.16 13.93
CA ASN A 80 14.12 7.39 14.31
C ASN A 80 14.15 8.44 13.20
N LEU A 81 14.07 8.02 11.93
CA LEU A 81 14.08 8.90 10.77
C LEU A 81 12.71 9.50 10.45
N LEU A 82 11.62 8.73 10.64
CA LEU A 82 10.27 9.10 10.17
C LEU A 82 9.89 10.54 10.55
N GLY A 83 10.16 10.97 11.79
CA GLY A 83 9.85 12.32 12.27
C GLY A 83 10.52 13.47 11.49
N ARG A 84 11.56 13.20 10.70
CA ARG A 84 12.38 14.19 9.98
C ARG A 84 12.22 14.14 8.46
N LEU A 85 11.54 13.12 7.97
CA LEU A 85 11.30 12.89 6.56
C LEU A 85 10.12 13.73 6.06
N THR A 86 10.17 14.07 4.76
CA THR A 86 9.00 14.59 4.05
C THR A 86 7.88 13.55 4.06
N MET A 87 6.61 13.95 3.91
CA MET A 87 5.51 12.98 3.93
C MET A 87 5.64 11.89 2.86
N GLY A 88 6.09 12.25 1.65
CA GLY A 88 6.34 11.28 0.59
C GLY A 88 7.44 10.28 0.97
N ASP A 89 8.51 10.75 1.60
CA ASP A 89 9.59 9.88 2.07
C ASP A 89 9.11 9.00 3.24
N ARG A 90 8.33 9.53 4.20
CA ARG A 90 7.72 8.73 5.29
C ARG A 90 6.86 7.59 4.76
N GLN A 91 6.06 7.85 3.73
CA GLN A 91 5.23 6.81 3.12
C GLN A 91 6.09 5.69 2.53
N GLN A 92 7.16 6.02 1.81
CA GLN A 92 8.09 5.03 1.26
C GLN A 92 8.80 4.25 2.36
N THR A 93 9.30 4.93 3.40
CA THR A 93 9.92 4.28 4.56
C THR A 93 8.94 3.36 5.29
N THR A 94 7.66 3.73 5.36
CA THR A 94 6.60 2.92 5.96
C THR A 94 6.39 1.62 5.19
N VAL A 95 6.45 1.66 3.85
CA VAL A 95 6.38 0.45 3.00
C VAL A 95 7.56 -0.48 3.31
N ILE A 96 8.78 0.05 3.36
CA ILE A 96 9.97 -0.77 3.67
C ILE A 96 9.90 -1.34 5.09
N LEU A 97 9.43 -0.57 6.07
CA LEU A 97 9.17 -1.07 7.41
C LEU A 97 8.22 -2.28 7.39
N GLY A 98 7.15 -2.22 6.58
CA GLY A 98 6.25 -3.35 6.36
C GLY A 98 6.95 -4.58 5.75
N HIS A 99 7.80 -4.39 4.74
CA HIS A 99 8.61 -5.48 4.15
C HIS A 99 9.57 -6.12 5.15
N LEU A 100 10.12 -5.32 6.06
CA LEU A 100 10.94 -5.79 7.18
C LEU A 100 10.12 -6.50 8.28
N GLY A 101 8.80 -6.62 8.13
CA GLY A 101 7.92 -7.27 9.11
C GLY A 101 7.47 -6.38 10.27
N ALA A 102 7.66 -5.06 10.18
CA ALA A 102 7.11 -4.14 11.18
C ALA A 102 5.58 -4.01 10.99
N GLN A 103 4.86 -3.85 12.10
CA GLN A 103 3.43 -3.54 12.07
C GLN A 103 3.23 -2.08 11.69
N VAL A 104 2.88 -1.82 10.44
CA VAL A 104 2.63 -0.49 9.89
C VAL A 104 1.17 -0.33 9.50
N PRO A 105 0.60 0.89 9.54
CA PRO A 105 -0.79 1.10 9.18
C PRO A 105 -1.03 0.71 7.72
N HIS A 106 -2.05 -0.09 7.48
CA HIS A 106 -2.45 -0.47 6.13
C HIS A 106 -3.91 -0.11 5.90
N LEU A 107 -4.16 0.57 4.79
CA LEU A 107 -5.44 1.16 4.45
C LEU A 107 -6.08 0.34 3.34
N THR A 108 -7.23 -0.26 3.63
CA THR A 108 -7.95 -1.12 2.67
C THR A 108 -9.07 -0.37 1.97
N ARG A 109 -9.73 0.57 2.68
CA ARG A 109 -10.86 1.33 2.13
C ARG A 109 -10.95 2.70 2.77
N VAL A 110 -11.30 3.70 1.96
CA VAL A 110 -11.69 5.04 2.42
C VAL A 110 -13.06 5.38 1.89
N ARG A 111 -13.94 5.82 2.80
CA ARG A 111 -15.26 6.36 2.48
C ARG A 111 -15.36 7.80 2.92
N ILE A 112 -15.89 8.63 2.03
CA ILE A 112 -16.18 10.02 2.30
C ILE A 112 -17.68 10.24 2.16
N ALA A 113 -18.31 10.69 3.23
CA ALA A 113 -19.71 11.13 3.22
C ALA A 113 -19.74 12.65 3.27
N PHE A 114 -20.15 13.25 2.15
CA PHE A 114 -20.35 14.68 2.06
C PHE A 114 -21.69 15.08 2.69
N PRO A 115 -21.76 16.27 3.31
CA PRO A 115 -23.01 16.79 3.82
C PRO A 115 -24.02 17.00 2.68
N PRO A 116 -25.34 16.91 2.97
CA PRO A 116 -26.38 17.15 1.98
C PRO A 116 -26.25 18.51 1.28
N LYS A 117 -26.58 18.56 -0.02
CA LYS A 117 -26.63 19.81 -0.78
C LYS A 117 -27.61 20.79 -0.12
N GLY A 118 -27.22 22.06 0.02
CA GLY A 118 -28.05 23.12 0.60
C GLY A 118 -27.93 23.28 2.12
N MET A 119 -27.08 22.51 2.80
CA MET A 119 -26.80 22.70 4.22
C MET A 119 -26.04 24.02 4.45
N PRO A 120 -26.39 24.83 5.47
CA PRO A 120 -25.71 26.10 5.74
C PRO A 120 -24.21 25.92 5.95
N PRO A 121 -23.36 26.85 5.45
CA PRO A 121 -21.93 26.87 5.77
C PRO A 121 -21.70 26.80 7.28
N GLY A 122 -20.74 25.99 7.72
CA GLY A 122 -20.44 25.79 9.16
C GLY A 122 -21.30 24.75 9.87
N LYS A 123 -22.33 24.20 9.22
CA LYS A 123 -23.08 23.01 9.69
C LYS A 123 -22.83 21.76 8.85
N ALA A 124 -22.13 21.94 7.73
CA ALA A 124 -21.84 20.91 6.76
C ALA A 124 -20.63 20.09 7.23
N GLU A 125 -20.89 18.94 7.86
CA GLU A 125 -19.85 18.06 8.39
C GLU A 125 -19.48 16.98 7.36
N LEU A 126 -18.19 16.91 7.04
CA LEU A 126 -17.58 15.85 6.26
C LEU A 126 -17.27 14.69 7.20
N THR A 127 -17.78 13.50 6.89
CA THR A 127 -17.39 12.28 7.63
C THR A 127 -16.45 11.46 6.77
N ILE A 128 -15.26 11.18 7.27
CA ILE A 128 -14.26 10.33 6.61
C ILE A 128 -14.10 9.06 7.44
N THR A 129 -14.34 7.92 6.80
CA THR A 129 -14.21 6.59 7.40
C THR A 129 -13.09 5.83 6.71
N LEU A 130 -12.10 5.40 7.48
CA LEU A 130 -10.95 4.65 7.03
C LEU A 130 -11.04 3.25 7.60
N THR A 131 -10.91 2.23 6.75
CA THR A 131 -10.90 0.83 7.16
C THR A 131 -9.55 0.22 6.85
N GLY A 132 -9.01 -0.55 7.79
CA GLY A 132 -7.70 -1.15 7.63
C GLY A 132 -7.24 -1.88 8.88
N ASP A 133 -5.94 -2.11 8.94
CA ASP A 133 -5.28 -2.80 10.04
C ASP A 133 -4.10 -1.99 10.58
N HIS A 134 -3.63 -2.38 11.77
CA HIS A 134 -2.54 -1.73 12.51
C HIS A 134 -2.69 -0.21 12.74
N PHE A 135 -3.93 0.29 12.71
CA PHE A 135 -4.21 1.67 13.11
C PHE A 135 -3.95 1.86 14.60
N GLN A 136 -3.30 2.96 14.93
CA GLN A 136 -2.97 3.32 16.32
C GLN A 136 -3.94 4.40 16.81
N PRO A 137 -4.47 4.28 18.05
CA PRO A 137 -5.20 5.38 18.67
C PRO A 137 -4.37 6.67 18.70
N GLY A 138 -5.01 7.80 18.37
CA GLY A 138 -4.33 9.09 18.29
C GLY A 138 -3.62 9.35 16.95
N ALA A 139 -3.79 8.48 15.96
CA ALA A 139 -3.38 8.78 14.59
C ALA A 139 -4.10 10.03 14.06
N GLN A 140 -3.38 10.82 13.28
CA GLN A 140 -3.88 12.06 12.69
C GLN A 140 -4.35 11.81 11.26
N LEU A 141 -5.45 12.45 10.88
CA LEU A 141 -5.96 12.38 9.52
C LEU A 141 -5.04 13.18 8.58
N LEU A 142 -4.76 12.61 7.41
CA LEU A 142 -4.13 13.31 6.29
C LEU A 142 -5.19 13.60 5.21
N ILE A 143 -5.29 14.84 4.76
CA ILE A 143 -6.07 15.22 3.57
C ILE A 143 -5.15 15.98 2.62
N ASN A 144 -5.03 15.55 1.37
CA ASN A 144 -4.16 16.19 0.37
C ASN A 144 -2.74 16.41 0.89
N ASN A 145 -2.17 15.39 1.54
CA ASN A 145 -0.85 15.41 2.17
C ASN A 145 -0.67 16.44 3.32
N ARG A 146 -1.77 16.97 3.86
CA ARG A 146 -1.78 17.89 5.00
C ARG A 146 -2.31 17.19 6.24
N VAL A 147 -1.62 17.38 7.36
CA VAL A 147 -2.02 16.89 8.67
C VAL A 147 -3.20 17.70 9.18
N MET A 148 -4.29 17.02 9.47
CA MET A 148 -5.49 17.59 10.08
C MET A 148 -5.44 17.32 11.59
N SER A 149 -5.42 18.38 12.38
CA SER A 149 -5.45 18.28 13.85
C SER A 149 -6.89 18.11 14.34
N ILE A 150 -7.48 16.97 14.02
CA ILE A 150 -8.84 16.61 14.43
C ILE A 150 -8.82 15.27 15.18
N PRO A 151 -9.64 15.12 16.24
CA PRO A 151 -9.80 13.83 16.88
C PRO A 151 -10.54 12.88 15.94
N GLY A 152 -10.19 11.61 16.01
CA GLY A 152 -10.98 10.56 15.38
C GLY A 152 -11.16 9.38 16.32
N THR A 153 -12.15 8.55 16.01
CA THR A 153 -12.53 7.41 16.83
C THR A 153 -12.12 6.11 16.13
N LEU A 154 -11.29 5.31 16.80
CA LEU A 154 -10.86 3.99 16.32
C LEU A 154 -11.67 2.88 17.00
N ARG A 155 -12.36 2.04 16.21
CA ARG A 155 -13.03 0.82 16.68
C ARG A 155 -12.86 -0.29 15.67
N ARG A 156 -12.27 -1.42 16.10
CA ARG A 156 -12.16 -2.67 15.31
C ARG A 156 -11.62 -2.46 13.88
N GLY A 157 -10.51 -1.74 13.73
CA GLY A 157 -9.91 -1.46 12.42
C GLY A 157 -10.62 -0.39 11.58
N VAL A 158 -11.65 0.27 12.14
CA VAL A 158 -12.34 1.40 11.51
C VAL A 158 -12.00 2.68 12.25
N TYR A 159 -11.43 3.65 11.54
CA TYR A 159 -11.12 4.99 12.05
C TYR A 159 -12.09 6.00 11.43
N VAL A 160 -12.83 6.72 12.26
CA VAL A 160 -13.82 7.71 11.82
C VAL A 160 -13.39 9.10 12.25
N PHE A 161 -13.41 10.03 11.31
CA PHE A 161 -13.18 11.45 11.52
C PHE A 161 -14.38 12.25 11.04
N ALA A 162 -14.73 13.27 11.81
CA ALA A 162 -15.80 14.20 11.47
C ALA A 162 -15.24 15.62 11.58
N LEU A 163 -15.41 16.42 10.53
CA LEU A 163 -14.85 17.76 10.44
C LEU A 163 -15.71 18.68 9.57
N ILE A 164 -15.69 19.98 9.86
CA ILE A 164 -16.20 20.98 8.94
C ILE A 164 -15.15 21.17 7.84
N TRP A 165 -15.51 20.86 6.59
CA TRP A 165 -14.61 20.99 5.44
C TRP A 165 -15.02 22.15 4.54
N ASN A 166 -14.16 23.16 4.49
CA ASN A 166 -14.23 24.30 3.56
C ASN A 166 -12.99 24.37 2.65
N GLY A 167 -12.20 23.31 2.61
CA GLY A 167 -10.98 23.23 1.83
C GLY A 167 -11.22 22.91 0.36
N PRO A 168 -10.14 22.73 -0.43
CA PRO A 168 -10.24 22.31 -1.82
C PRO A 168 -10.87 20.91 -1.94
N GLN A 169 -11.10 20.45 -3.17
CA GLN A 169 -11.53 19.07 -3.39
C GLN A 169 -10.56 18.07 -2.73
N VAL A 170 -11.11 17.05 -2.08
CA VAL A 170 -10.33 15.97 -1.48
C VAL A 170 -9.84 15.04 -2.59
N GLN A 171 -8.52 14.98 -2.77
CA GLN A 171 -7.85 14.14 -3.78
C GLN A 171 -7.18 12.92 -3.16
N SER A 172 -6.81 13.01 -1.88
CA SER A 172 -6.22 11.90 -1.15
C SER A 172 -6.51 11.99 0.33
N VAL A 173 -6.63 10.82 0.95
CA VAL A 173 -6.91 10.65 2.38
C VAL A 173 -5.94 9.62 2.95
N GLY A 174 -5.47 9.84 4.16
CA GLY A 174 -4.54 8.94 4.82
C GLY A 174 -4.52 9.08 6.34
N LEU A 175 -3.61 8.36 6.97
CA LEU A 175 -3.31 8.40 8.39
C LEU A 175 -1.82 8.62 8.61
N LEU A 176 -1.50 9.49 9.57
CA LEU A 176 -0.20 9.60 10.19
C LEU A 176 -0.29 9.00 11.60
N SER A 177 0.37 7.87 11.81
CA SER A 177 0.47 7.21 13.11
C SER A 177 1.37 8.00 14.07
N ARG A 178 1.26 7.69 15.37
CA ARG A 178 2.05 8.35 16.41
C ARG A 178 3.55 8.06 16.31
N ASP A 179 3.91 6.88 15.82
CA ASP A 179 5.29 6.49 15.53
C ASP A 179 5.87 7.12 14.25
N GLY A 180 5.08 7.95 13.56
CA GLY A 180 5.47 8.66 12.34
C GLY A 180 5.25 7.88 11.05
N THR A 181 4.74 6.65 11.11
CA THR A 181 4.38 5.87 9.91
C THR A 181 3.17 6.48 9.21
N VAL A 182 3.12 6.34 7.89
CA VAL A 182 2.11 6.99 7.04
C VAL A 182 1.51 6.01 6.04
N VAL A 183 0.19 6.05 5.92
CA VAL A 183 -0.55 5.40 4.82
C VAL A 183 -1.50 6.41 4.19
N GLN A 184 -1.60 6.42 2.86
CA GLN A 184 -2.45 7.35 2.13
C GLN A 184 -2.92 6.71 0.82
N THR A 185 -4.14 7.04 0.40
CA THR A 185 -4.72 6.59 -0.86
C THR A 185 -5.43 7.72 -1.60
N THR A 186 -5.52 7.56 -2.92
CA THR A 186 -6.33 8.39 -3.83
C THR A 186 -7.62 7.69 -4.26
N SER A 187 -7.79 6.40 -3.91
CA SER A 187 -9.01 5.64 -4.17
C SER A 187 -10.06 5.94 -3.10
N LEU A 188 -10.98 6.86 -3.41
CA LEU A 188 -11.98 7.38 -2.48
C LEU A 188 -13.37 6.89 -2.91
N GLU A 189 -14.08 6.20 -2.01
CA GLU A 189 -15.49 5.87 -2.19
C GLU A 189 -16.33 7.08 -1.74
N GLU A 190 -16.97 7.77 -2.67
CA GLU A 190 -17.87 8.88 -2.37
C GLU A 190 -19.30 8.37 -2.15
N ASN A 191 -19.80 8.49 -0.93
CA ASN A 191 -21.22 8.31 -0.65
C ASN A 191 -21.90 9.67 -0.74
N GLN A 192 -22.42 10.00 -1.92
CA GLN A 192 -23.36 11.10 -2.04
C GLN A 192 -24.68 10.68 -1.37
N HIS A 193 -24.89 11.18 -0.15
CA HIS A 193 -26.20 11.08 0.50
C HIS A 193 -27.16 12.02 -0.25
N GLY A 194 -27.87 11.49 -1.24
CA GLY A 194 -28.94 12.21 -1.95
C GLY A 194 -28.82 12.21 -3.47
N SER A 195 -29.00 11.05 -4.08
CA SER A 195 -29.71 10.96 -5.35
C SER A 195 -30.51 9.68 -5.36
N SER A 196 -31.55 9.62 -4.52
CA SER A 196 -32.70 8.81 -4.87
C SER A 196 -33.28 9.42 -6.14
N THR A 197 -32.87 8.92 -7.30
CA THR A 197 -33.78 8.94 -8.43
C THR A 197 -34.98 8.12 -7.98
N THR A 198 -35.98 8.79 -7.45
CA THR A 198 -37.36 8.36 -7.58
C THR A 198 -37.58 8.16 -9.06
N SER A 199 -37.37 6.92 -9.53
CA SER A 199 -38.03 6.44 -10.73
C SER A 199 -39.50 6.67 -10.48
N GLN A 200 -40.03 7.74 -11.08
CA GLN A 200 -41.46 7.96 -11.10
C GLN A 200 -42.06 6.76 -11.83
N ASP A 201 -42.73 5.92 -11.05
CA ASP A 201 -43.73 4.99 -11.52
C ASP A 201 -44.69 5.75 -12.43
N ASN A 202 -44.51 5.61 -13.74
CA ASN A 202 -45.50 6.05 -14.70
C ASN A 202 -46.44 4.88 -14.99
N ARG A 203 -47.38 4.65 -14.08
CA ARG A 203 -48.56 3.82 -14.32
C ARG A 203 -49.56 4.62 -15.18
N ASN A 204 -49.81 4.17 -16.41
CA ASN A 204 -51.17 4.01 -16.97
C ASN A 204 -51.11 3.45 -18.40
N HIS A 205 -51.55 2.20 -18.56
CA HIS A 205 -52.78 1.78 -19.26
C HIS A 205 -52.66 1.67 -20.79
N ASN A 206 -52.62 0.44 -21.31
CA ASN A 206 -53.80 -0.06 -22.02
C ASN A 206 -53.83 -1.59 -22.18
N ASN A 207 -55.06 -2.09 -22.18
CA ASN A 207 -55.50 -3.48 -22.22
C ASN A 207 -54.99 -4.28 -23.42
N GLY A 208 -54.67 -5.55 -23.17
CA GLY A 208 -54.37 -6.57 -24.17
C GLY A 208 -54.54 -7.96 -23.56
N GLN A 209 -55.80 -8.35 -23.47
CA GLN A 209 -56.31 -9.66 -23.10
C GLN A 209 -55.88 -10.70 -24.14
N GLU A 210 -55.23 -11.79 -23.73
CA GLU A 210 -55.30 -13.07 -24.47
C GLU A 210 -54.87 -14.25 -23.58
N ASP A 211 -55.76 -15.22 -23.53
CA ASP A 211 -55.73 -16.48 -22.80
C ASP A 211 -54.81 -17.52 -23.47
N GLY A 212 -54.29 -18.47 -22.69
CA GLY A 212 -53.70 -19.72 -23.22
C GLY A 212 -52.51 -20.22 -22.39
N ASN A 213 -52.73 -21.01 -21.35
CA ASN A 213 -52.88 -22.47 -21.34
C ASN A 213 -51.57 -23.27 -21.48
N SER A 214 -51.40 -24.18 -20.52
CA SER A 214 -50.68 -25.47 -20.55
C SER A 214 -49.18 -25.55 -20.28
N ASN A 215 -48.91 -26.03 -19.05
CA ASN A 215 -48.33 -27.35 -18.74
C ASN A 215 -47.00 -27.79 -19.38
N ASN A 216 -46.07 -28.07 -18.45
CA ASN A 216 -45.26 -29.29 -18.35
C ASN A 216 -44.20 -29.52 -19.44
N THR A 217 -42.95 -29.77 -19.02
CA THR A 217 -42.22 -31.02 -19.28
C THR A 217 -40.73 -30.89 -18.92
N SER A 218 -40.32 -31.77 -18.01
CA SER A 218 -38.95 -32.19 -17.72
C SER A 218 -38.17 -32.62 -18.96
N GLY A 219 -36.90 -32.23 -19.08
CA GLY A 219 -35.99 -32.84 -20.05
C GLY A 219 -34.58 -32.29 -19.99
N GLY A 220 -33.66 -33.06 -19.41
CA GLY A 220 -32.23 -32.80 -19.52
C GLY A 220 -31.66 -33.23 -20.88
N ASN A 221 -30.56 -32.60 -21.28
CA ASN A 221 -29.47 -33.16 -22.11
C ASN A 221 -28.37 -32.09 -22.24
N LYS A 222 -27.15 -32.38 -21.78
CA LYS A 222 -25.99 -32.92 -22.53
C LYS A 222 -25.17 -31.87 -23.27
N ASN A 223 -23.92 -31.80 -22.81
CA ASN A 223 -22.65 -31.52 -23.51
C ASN A 223 -22.69 -30.98 -24.94
N THR A 224 -21.92 -29.90 -25.12
CA THR A 224 -21.11 -29.71 -26.33
C THR A 224 -19.72 -29.22 -25.95
N GLU A 225 -18.79 -30.16 -25.92
CA GLU A 225 -17.37 -29.91 -26.24
C GLU A 225 -17.24 -29.65 -27.74
N LYS A 226 -16.45 -28.63 -28.08
CA LYS A 226 -15.59 -28.45 -29.28
C LYS A 226 -15.12 -26.99 -29.21
N GLY A 227 -13.84 -26.63 -29.26
CA GLY A 227 -12.69 -27.30 -29.85
C GLY A 227 -12.08 -26.36 -30.89
N ASN A 228 -10.83 -25.94 -30.63
CA ASN A 228 -9.76 -25.56 -31.57
C ASN A 228 -9.82 -24.28 -32.43
N ALA A 229 -8.79 -23.43 -32.23
CA ALA A 229 -7.78 -22.98 -33.22
C ALA A 229 -6.89 -21.92 -32.52
N GLU A 230 -5.65 -22.18 -32.13
CA GLU A 230 -4.39 -22.21 -32.93
C GLU A 230 -3.99 -20.88 -33.59
N ASN A 231 -2.68 -20.60 -33.48
CA ASN A 231 -1.85 -19.62 -34.20
C ASN A 231 -1.98 -18.13 -33.84
N ASN A 232 -0.93 -17.31 -33.71
CA ASN A 232 0.44 -17.42 -34.22
C ASN A 232 1.40 -16.59 -33.36
N GLY A 233 2.63 -17.06 -33.18
CA GLY A 233 3.71 -16.32 -32.52
C GLY A 233 4.31 -15.20 -33.38
N ASN A 234 5.01 -14.27 -32.73
CA ASN A 234 6.22 -13.68 -33.30
C ASN A 234 7.14 -13.13 -32.19
N GLY A 235 8.38 -13.60 -32.18
CA GLY A 235 9.43 -13.17 -31.26
C GLY A 235 10.37 -12.12 -31.87
N ASN A 236 11.08 -11.42 -30.98
CA ASN A 236 12.43 -10.80 -31.10
C ASN A 236 12.49 -9.63 -30.11
N GLY A 237 13.53 -9.40 -29.30
CA GLY A 237 14.81 -10.05 -29.12
C GLY A 237 15.64 -9.27 -28.08
N ARG A 238 16.57 -9.99 -27.45
CA ARG A 238 17.92 -9.59 -26.99
C ARG A 238 18.12 -8.23 -26.29
N GLY A 239 18.57 -8.30 -25.03
CA GLY A 239 19.29 -7.20 -24.38
C GLY A 239 19.56 -7.38 -22.88
N LYS A 240 20.34 -8.40 -22.48
CA LYS A 240 20.95 -8.47 -21.14
C LYS A 240 22.37 -7.89 -21.21
N PRO A 241 22.71 -6.81 -20.48
CA PRO A 241 24.09 -6.59 -20.08
C PRO A 241 24.36 -7.31 -18.75
N SER A 242 25.19 -8.35 -18.82
CA SER A 242 25.87 -8.92 -17.65
C SER A 242 27.12 -8.09 -17.42
N VAL A 243 27.17 -7.33 -16.33
CA VAL A 243 28.41 -6.68 -15.87
C VAL A 243 29.03 -7.56 -14.81
N THR A 244 30.15 -8.20 -15.18
CA THR A 244 31.07 -8.87 -14.26
C THR A 244 32.00 -7.81 -13.67
N PRO A 245 32.09 -7.63 -12.34
CA PRO A 245 33.05 -6.72 -11.75
C PRO A 245 34.48 -7.29 -11.83
N THR A 246 35.39 -6.46 -12.33
CA THR A 246 36.85 -6.71 -12.33
C THR A 246 37.42 -6.45 -10.93
N PRO A 247 38.21 -7.37 -10.34
CA PRO A 247 38.86 -7.12 -9.06
C PRO A 247 40.01 -6.09 -9.19
N PRO A 248 40.31 -5.31 -8.13
CA PRO A 248 41.37 -4.32 -8.14
C PRO A 248 42.76 -4.97 -8.19
N ILE A 249 43.63 -4.40 -9.03
CA ILE A 249 45.06 -4.71 -9.08
C ILE A 249 45.73 -3.93 -7.93
N HIS A 250 46.34 -4.65 -6.99
CA HIS A 250 47.22 -4.05 -5.99
C HIS A 250 48.59 -3.75 -6.62
N HIS A 251 49.02 -2.50 -6.54
CA HIS A 251 50.42 -2.08 -6.64
C HIS A 251 50.91 -1.69 -5.25
#